data_AF-A0A1E5MJ54-F1
#
_entry.id   AF-A0A1E5MJ54-F1
#
_cell.length_a   1.000
_cell.length_b   1.000
_cell.length_c   1.000
_cell.angle_alpha   90.00
_cell.angle_beta   90.00
_cell.angle_gamma   90.00
#
_symmetry.space_group_name_H-M   'P 1'
#
loop_
_entity.id
_entity.type
_entity.pdbx_description
1 polymer ?
#
loop_
_entity_poly.entity_id
_entity_poly.type
_entity_poly.pdbx_seq_one_letter_code
_entity_poly.pdbx_strand_id
1 'polypeptide(L)' 'MTMDNVLVHAQITLPWFGHPGGAIRFSIAEGAETIRDLLVSGALQRIVVQD' A
#
# COMPACT_ATOMS: atom_id res chain seq x y z
N MET A 1 1.84 5.35 20.49
CA MET A 1 1.44 5.82 19.15
C MET A 1 0.27 4.93 18.72
N THR A 2 -0.91 5.50 18.53
CA THR A 2 -2.01 4.80 17.85
C THR A 2 -1.74 4.92 16.36
N MET A 3 -1.62 3.79 15.65
CA MET A 3 -1.47 3.80 14.20
C MET A 3 -2.84 4.08 13.57
N ASP A 4 -2.88 5.00 12.62
CA ASP A 4 -4.11 5.31 11.89
C ASP A 4 -4.47 4.18 10.92
N ASN A 5 -5.76 3.86 10.83
CA ASN A 5 -6.27 2.82 9.94
C ASN A 5 -6.58 3.42 8.56
N VAL A 6 -6.01 2.85 7.50
CA VAL A 6 -6.23 3.27 6.11
C VAL A 6 -7.13 2.26 5.38
N LEU A 7 -8.21 2.73 4.76
CA LEU A 7 -9.09 1.88 3.94
C LEU A 7 -8.43 1.56 2.59
N VAL A 8 -8.37 0.27 2.26
CA VAL A 8 -7.73 -0.22 1.03
C VAL A 8 -8.59 -1.27 0.32
N HIS A 9 -8.43 -1.37 -0.99
CA HIS A 9 -8.89 -2.48 -1.80
C HIS A 9 -7.80 -3.54 -1.89
N ALA A 10 -8.10 -4.76 -1.46
CA ALA A 10 -7.22 -5.91 -1.60
C ALA A 10 -7.57 -6.72 -2.85
N GLN A 11 -6.57 -7.10 -3.64
CA GLN A 11 -6.75 -7.95 -4.82
C GLN A 11 -5.57 -8.91 -4.99
N ILE A 12 -5.82 -10.07 -5.60
CA ILE A 12 -4.74 -10.95 -6.07
C ILE A 12 -4.23 -10.41 -7.40
N THR A 13 -2.92 -10.19 -7.51
CA THR A 13 -2.30 -9.76 -8.76
C THR A 13 -2.38 -10.87 -9.80
N LEU A 14 -2.94 -10.56 -10.96
CA LEU A 14 -3.00 -11.47 -12.10
C LEU A 14 -1.61 -11.69 -12.71
N PRO A 15 -1.39 -12.81 -13.42
CA PRO A 15 -0.19 -13.01 -14.23
C PRO A 15 -0.02 -11.86 -15.24
N TRP A 16 1.18 -11.29 -15.33
CA TRP A 16 1.45 -10.13 -16.18
C TRP A 16 2.95 -9.95 -16.47
N PHE A 17 3.31 -9.40 -17.63
CA PHE A 17 4.71 -9.25 -18.11
C PHE A 17 5.58 -10.53 -18.02
N GLY A 18 5.00 -11.70 -18.31
CA GLY A 18 5.74 -12.98 -18.24
C GLY A 18 6.01 -13.47 -16.81
N HIS A 19 5.48 -12.78 -15.79
CA HIS A 19 5.58 -13.19 -14.40
C HIS A 19 4.26 -13.84 -13.92
N PRO A 20 4.35 -14.79 -12.98
CA PRO A 20 3.20 -15.59 -12.54
C PRO A 20 2.14 -14.81 -11.75
N GLY A 21 2.43 -13.60 -11.25
CA GLY A 21 1.53 -12.89 -10.35
C GLY A 21 1.39 -13.58 -8.99
N GLY A 22 0.19 -13.58 -8.41
CA GLY A 22 -0.14 -14.27 -7.15
C GLY A 22 0.10 -13.49 -5.86
N ALA A 23 0.71 -12.31 -5.90
CA ALA A 23 0.84 -11.43 -4.74
C ALA A 23 -0.50 -10.80 -4.37
N ILE A 24 -0.63 -10.37 -3.11
CA ILE A 24 -1.73 -9.49 -2.69
C ILE A 24 -1.31 -8.05 -2.99
N ARG A 25 -2.09 -7.34 -3.80
CA ARG A 25 -1.95 -5.91 -4.04
C ARG A 25 -3.00 -5.15 -3.26
N PHE A 26 -2.57 -4.12 -2.55
CA PHE A 26 -3.43 -3.13 -1.95
C PHE A 26 -3.43 -1.86 -2.80
N SER A 27 -4.61 -1.32 -3.06
CA SER A 27 -4.80 0.02 -3.63
C SER A 27 -5.58 0.85 -2.64
N ILE A 28 -5.25 2.14 -2.50
CA ILE A 28 -6.01 3.06 -1.65
C ILE A 28 -7.44 3.17 -2.20
N ALA A 29 -8.45 3.16 -1.32
CA ALA A 29 -9.85 3.26 -1.73
C ALA A 29 -10.16 4.61 -2.41
N GLU A 30 -11.19 4.67 -3.27
CA GLU A 30 -11.50 5.87 -4.07
C GLU A 30 -11.89 7.08 -3.21
N GLY A 31 -11.50 8.29 -3.66
CA GLY A 31 -11.72 9.54 -2.91
C GLY A 31 -10.68 9.84 -1.84
N ALA A 32 -9.58 9.07 -1.77
CA ALA A 32 -8.63 9.12 -0.67
C ALA A 32 -7.20 9.49 -1.06
N GLU A 33 -6.52 9.97 -0.03
CA GLU A 33 -5.12 10.34 0.13
C GLU A 33 -4.14 9.57 -0.75
N THR A 34 -3.16 10.26 -1.35
CA THR A 34 -2.05 9.61 -2.03
C THR A 34 -1.08 8.96 -1.02
N ILE A 35 -0.18 8.08 -1.49
CA ILE A 35 0.91 7.56 -0.64
C ILE A 35 1.71 8.69 0.01
N ARG A 36 1.90 9.82 -0.69
CA ARG A 36 2.59 10.99 -0.14
C ARG A 36 1.80 11.61 1.00
N ASP A 37 0.49 11.77 0.84
CA ASP A 37 -0.37 12.37 1.86
C ASP A 37 -0.36 11.52 3.13
N LEU A 38 -0.41 10.19 2.97
CA LEU A 38 -0.29 9.23 4.07
C LEU A 38 1.07 9.27 4.77
N LEU A 39 2.16 9.53 4.04
CA LEU A 39 3.49 9.73 4.65
C LEU A 39 3.58 11.05 5.42
N VAL A 40 2.96 12.11 4.91
CA VAL A 40 2.94 13.43 5.55
C VAL A 40 2.05 13.44 6.79
N SER A 41 0.91 12.73 6.75
CA SER A 41 0.02 12.58 7.91
C SER A 41 0.61 11.65 8.99
N GLY A 42 1.57 10.82 8.63
CA GLY A 42 2.18 9.82 9.53
C GLY A 42 1.41 8.50 9.62
N ALA A 43 0.31 8.36 8.86
CA ALA A 43 -0.41 7.10 8.72
C ALA A 43 0.44 6.01 8.02
N LEU A 44 1.36 6.41 7.14
CA LEU A 44 2.42 5.56 6.61
C LEU A 44 3.79 6.04 7.09
N GLN A 45 4.69 5.07 7.31
CA GLN A 45 6.07 5.34 7.66
C GLN A 45 7.00 4.63 6.68
N ARG A 46 8.05 5.33 6.23
CA ARG A 46 9.14 4.72 5.48
C ARG A 46 10.00 3.89 6.43
N ILE A 47 10.15 2.60 6.14
CA ILE A 47 11.09 1.71 6.83
C ILE A 47 12.31 1.51 5.93
N VAL A 48 13.50 1.66 6.50
CA VAL A 48 14.77 1.33 5.85
C VAL A 48 15.32 0.09 6.53
N VAL A 49 15.51 -0.98 5.76
CA VAL A 49 16.16 -2.19 6.24
C VAL A 49 17.65 -2.05 5.92
N GLN A 50 18.52 -2.28 6.91
CA GLN A 50 19.96 -2.36 6.73
C GLN A 50 20.33 -3.84 6.56
N ASP A 51 21.23 -4.11 5.61
CA ASP A 51 21.77 -5.45 5.34
C ASP A 51 22.67 -5.96 6.47
#